data_AF-A0A4U1BZK0-F1
#
_entry.id   AF-A0A4U1BZK0-F1
#
_cell.length_a   1.000
_cell.length_b   1.000
_cell.length_c   1.000
_cell.angle_alpha   90.00
_cell.angle_beta   90.00
_cell.angle_gamma   90.00
#
_symmetry.space_group_name_H-M   'P 1'
#
loop_
_entity.id
_entity.type
_entity.pdbx_description
1 polymer ?
#
loop_
_entity_poly.entity_id
_entity_poly.type
_entity_poly.pdbx_seq_one_letter_code
_entity_poly.pdbx_strand_id
1 'polypeptide(L)'
;MKNYFLLIIIIGFASCQSEIKQEDLIGKWKYIKYEAVNKPSDVSSSDLIDEQQPYIVFQKEGKAEIYSSGKILSKGTFFIENQIIRYEEVLEGNVKRKIAFLIKELNQNQLVFETMDAEPKRITAEKIK
;
A
#
# COMPACT_ATOMS: atom_id res chain seq x y z
N MET A 1 20.72 53.62 -24.48
CA MET A 1 20.92 52.19 -24.76
C MET A 1 20.64 51.43 -23.48
N LYS A 2 19.61 50.58 -23.50
CA LYS A 2 18.94 50.03 -22.31
C LYS A 2 19.41 48.57 -22.15
N ASN A 3 20.45 48.34 -21.36
CA ASN A 3 20.95 46.99 -21.09
C ASN A 3 20.09 46.35 -20.00
N TYR A 4 19.18 45.47 -20.43
CA TYR A 4 18.46 44.57 -19.54
C TYR A 4 19.40 43.41 -19.18
N PHE A 5 19.94 43.45 -17.97
CA PHE A 5 20.70 42.34 -17.39
C PHE A 5 19.70 41.23 -17.01
N LEU A 6 19.66 40.18 -17.84
CA LEU A 6 18.74 39.06 -17.75
C LEU A 6 19.18 38.13 -16.60
N LEU A 7 18.45 38.16 -15.49
CA LEU A 7 18.70 37.33 -14.31
C LEU A 7 17.92 36.02 -14.45
N ILE A 8 18.60 34.96 -14.87
CA ILE A 8 18.05 33.60 -14.98
C ILE A 8 17.92 33.03 -13.57
N ILE A 9 16.69 33.00 -13.05
CA ILE A 9 16.33 32.31 -11.80
C ILE A 9 16.07 30.85 -12.14
N ILE A 10 17.04 29.98 -11.84
CA ILE A 10 16.87 28.52 -11.83
C ILE A 10 16.24 28.16 -10.48
N ILE A 11 14.91 28.04 -10.44
CA ILE A 11 14.22 27.37 -9.32
C ILE A 11 14.32 25.87 -9.59
N GLY A 12 15.30 25.24 -8.93
CA GLY A 12 15.35 23.79 -8.84
C GLY A 12 14.14 23.32 -8.04
N PHE A 13 13.21 22.61 -8.69
CA PHE A 13 12.17 21.86 -8.01
C PHE A 13 12.83 20.75 -7.21
N ALA A 14 13.13 21.02 -5.95
CA ALA A 14 13.37 19.96 -4.98
C ALA A 14 12.07 19.13 -4.93
N SER A 15 12.10 17.96 -5.58
CA SER A 15 11.05 16.94 -5.43
C SER A 15 11.11 16.45 -3.99
N CYS A 16 10.44 17.18 -3.09
CA CYS A 16 10.17 16.76 -1.74
C CYS A 16 9.17 15.60 -1.83
N GLN A 17 9.67 14.37 -1.97
CA GLN A 17 8.84 13.19 -1.73
C GLN A 17 8.48 13.24 -0.26
N SER A 18 7.22 13.57 0.04
CA SER A 18 6.71 13.52 1.40
C SER A 18 6.92 12.12 1.95
N GLU A 19 7.61 12.02 3.09
CA GLU A 19 7.76 10.78 3.82
C GLU A 19 6.38 10.21 4.16
N ILE A 20 6.14 8.94 3.80
CA ILE A 20 4.89 8.25 4.11
C ILE A 20 4.86 7.97 5.61
N LYS A 21 3.77 8.35 6.26
CA LYS A 21 3.57 8.10 7.69
C LYS A 21 2.51 7.03 7.91
N GLN A 22 2.53 6.44 9.10
CA GLN A 22 1.56 5.41 9.48
C GLN A 22 0.12 5.95 9.44
N GLU A 23 -0.05 7.23 9.77
CA GLU A 23 -1.34 7.93 9.79
C GLU A 23 -1.99 7.99 8.41
N ASP A 24 -1.21 8.03 7.33
CA ASP A 24 -1.70 8.15 5.96
C ASP A 24 -2.47 6.88 5.53
N LEU A 25 -2.11 5.73 6.09
CA LEU A 25 -2.76 4.45 5.82
C LEU A 25 -4.02 4.22 6.65
N ILE A 26 -4.27 4.98 7.71
CA ILE A 26 -5.40 4.71 8.61
C ILE A 26 -6.73 4.75 7.84
N GLY A 27 -7.54 3.71 8.03
CA GLY A 27 -8.82 3.53 7.37
C GLY A 27 -8.98 2.14 6.76
N LYS A 28 -10.09 1.96 6.03
CA LYS A 28 -10.44 0.73 5.33
C LYS A 28 -10.11 0.89 3.84
N TRP A 29 -9.40 -0.08 3.28
CA TRP A 29 -8.96 -0.09 1.89
C TRP A 29 -9.48 -1.35 1.20
N LYS A 30 -10.42 -1.19 0.26
CA LYS A 30 -10.98 -2.27 -0.54
C LYS A 30 -10.03 -2.62 -1.66
N TYR A 31 -9.69 -3.89 -1.82
CA TYR A 31 -8.86 -4.31 -2.94
C TYR A 31 -9.69 -4.31 -4.23
N ILE A 32 -9.12 -3.76 -5.29
CA ILE A 32 -9.77 -3.64 -6.60
C ILE A 32 -8.95 -4.29 -7.72
N LYS A 33 -7.68 -4.62 -7.48
CA LYS A 33 -6.83 -5.31 -8.46
C LYS A 33 -5.74 -6.14 -7.80
N TYR A 34 -5.47 -7.32 -8.38
CA TYR A 34 -4.29 -8.14 -8.12
C TYR A 34 -3.54 -8.42 -9.42
N GLU A 35 -2.22 -8.23 -9.40
CA GLU A 35 -1.36 -8.45 -10.56
C GLU A 35 -0.08 -9.18 -10.13
N ALA A 36 0.35 -10.18 -10.90
CA ALA A 36 1.70 -10.71 -10.78
C ALA A 36 2.70 -9.71 -11.37
N VAL A 37 3.76 -9.37 -10.64
CA VAL A 37 4.74 -8.38 -11.12
C VAL A 37 5.67 -8.97 -12.20
N ASN A 38 5.97 -10.28 -12.11
CA ASN A 38 6.98 -10.95 -12.94
C ASN A 38 6.41 -11.95 -13.96
N LYS A 39 5.08 -12.02 -14.11
CA LYS A 39 4.42 -12.92 -15.07
C LYS A 39 3.31 -12.16 -15.78
N PRO A 40 3.08 -12.36 -17.09
CA PRO A 40 1.90 -11.83 -17.75
C PRO A 40 0.66 -12.31 -16.98
N SER A 41 -0.27 -11.38 -16.74
CA SER A 41 -1.44 -11.66 -15.90
C SER A 41 -2.38 -12.62 -16.62
N ASP A 42 -2.27 -13.91 -16.31
CA ASP A 42 -3.28 -14.89 -16.70
C ASP A 42 -4.53 -14.67 -15.84
N VAL A 43 -5.57 -14.15 -16.50
CA VAL A 43 -7.01 -14.29 -16.24
C VAL A 43 -7.35 -15.01 -14.92
N SER A 44 -7.71 -14.25 -13.87
CA SER A 44 -8.59 -14.68 -12.74
C SER A 44 -8.70 -13.68 -11.58
N SER A 45 -7.92 -12.58 -11.56
CA SER A 45 -7.91 -11.69 -10.39
C SER A 45 -9.15 -10.81 -10.22
N SER A 46 -9.91 -10.52 -11.28
CA SER A 46 -11.17 -9.77 -11.19
C SER A 46 -12.25 -10.56 -10.45
N ASP A 47 -12.44 -11.81 -10.86
CA ASP A 47 -13.58 -12.62 -10.40
C ASP A 47 -13.44 -12.94 -8.90
N LEU A 48 -12.21 -13.23 -8.46
CA LEU A 48 -11.90 -13.43 -7.03
C LEU A 48 -12.14 -12.16 -6.20
N ILE A 49 -11.83 -10.98 -6.73
CA ILE A 49 -12.07 -9.71 -6.02
C ILE A 49 -13.56 -9.44 -5.88
N ASP A 50 -14.33 -9.71 -6.93
CA ASP A 50 -15.78 -9.47 -6.92
C ASP A 50 -16.51 -10.43 -5.98
N GLU A 51 -16.13 -11.71 -5.97
CA GLU A 51 -16.71 -12.71 -5.07
C GLU A 51 -16.30 -12.52 -3.61
N GLN A 52 -15.01 -12.27 -3.36
CA GLN A 52 -14.49 -12.23 -1.99
C GLN A 52 -14.58 -10.86 -1.35
N GLN A 53 -14.68 -9.80 -2.15
CA GLN A 53 -14.66 -8.40 -1.71
C GLN A 53 -13.58 -8.11 -0.65
N PRO A 54 -12.31 -8.48 -0.90
CA PRO A 54 -11.29 -8.42 0.13
C PRO A 54 -10.88 -6.97 0.45
N TYR A 55 -10.48 -6.74 1.69
CA TYR A 55 -10.06 -5.42 2.16
C TYR A 55 -9.09 -5.52 3.33
N ILE A 56 -8.32 -4.46 3.57
CA ILE A 56 -7.50 -4.28 4.77
C ILE A 56 -7.99 -3.08 5.57
N VAL A 57 -7.98 -3.21 6.89
CA VAL A 57 -8.26 -2.11 7.82
C VAL A 57 -6.98 -1.81 8.57
N PHE A 58 -6.46 -0.60 8.40
CA PHE A 58 -5.38 -0.07 9.23
C PHE A 58 -6.00 0.79 10.33
N GLN A 59 -5.76 0.40 11.57
CA GLN A 59 -6.28 1.06 12.76
C GLN A 59 -5.20 1.92 13.41
N LYS A 60 -5.65 2.88 14.21
CA LYS A 60 -4.75 3.62 15.11
C LYS A 60 -4.02 2.62 16.02
N GLU A 61 -2.87 3.03 16.56
CA GLU A 61 -1.97 2.18 17.37
C GLU A 61 -1.23 1.08 16.57
N GLY A 62 -1.28 1.12 15.23
CA GLY A 62 -0.51 0.19 14.40
C GLY A 62 -1.09 -1.22 14.37
N LYS A 63 -2.42 -1.37 14.44
CA LYS A 63 -3.10 -2.66 14.23
C LYS A 63 -3.64 -2.76 12.82
N ALA A 64 -3.59 -3.95 12.22
CA ALA A 64 -4.18 -4.20 10.92
C ALA A 64 -4.93 -5.52 10.87
N GLU A 65 -6.01 -5.54 10.08
CA GLU A 65 -6.85 -6.71 9.86
C GLU A 65 -7.14 -6.83 8.37
N ILE A 66 -6.92 -8.02 7.81
CA ILE A 66 -7.22 -8.35 6.42
C ILE A 66 -8.45 -9.25 6.39
N TYR A 67 -9.41 -8.87 5.55
CA TYR A 67 -10.69 -9.54 5.41
C TYR A 67 -10.86 -10.11 4.00
N SER A 68 -11.58 -11.23 3.92
CA SER A 68 -12.09 -11.82 2.68
C SER A 68 -13.41 -12.53 3.00
N SER A 69 -14.38 -12.40 2.10
CA SER A 69 -15.74 -12.94 2.26
C SER A 69 -16.38 -12.61 3.63
N GLY A 70 -16.13 -11.40 4.13
CA GLY A 70 -16.63 -10.92 5.42
C GLY A 70 -15.96 -11.52 6.67
N LYS A 71 -14.94 -12.38 6.51
CA LYS A 71 -14.20 -13.01 7.62
C LYS A 71 -12.80 -12.42 7.73
N ILE A 72 -12.26 -12.39 8.95
CA ILE A 72 -10.85 -12.05 9.19
C ILE A 72 -10.00 -13.21 8.67
N LEU A 73 -9.16 -12.94 7.68
CA LEU A 73 -8.15 -13.88 7.21
C LEU A 73 -6.83 -13.74 7.98
N SER A 74 -6.52 -12.52 8.40
CA SER A 74 -5.26 -12.17 9.01
C SER A 74 -5.45 -10.98 9.95
N LYS A 75 -4.73 -11.00 11.07
CA LYS A 75 -4.67 -9.88 12.01
C LYS A 75 -3.25 -9.74 12.53
N GLY A 76 -2.86 -8.52 12.83
CA GLY A 76 -1.49 -8.26 13.24
C GLY A 76 -1.25 -6.80 13.59
N THR A 77 0.02 -6.47 13.72
CA THR A 77 0.48 -5.10 13.86
C THR A 77 1.23 -4.64 12.63
N PHE A 78 1.27 -3.34 12.38
CA PHE A 78 2.02 -2.75 11.29
C PHE A 78 2.72 -1.46 11.73
N PHE A 79 3.82 -1.15 11.06
CA PHE A 79 4.46 0.16 11.10
C PHE A 79 5.04 0.49 9.72
N ILE A 80 5.41 1.76 9.52
CA ILE A 80 6.02 2.22 8.28
C ILE A 80 7.52 2.44 8.49
N GLU A 81 8.31 1.87 7.59
CA GLU A 81 9.76 2.07 7.50
C GLU A 81 10.07 2.52 6.07
N ASN A 82 10.28 3.83 5.89
CA ASN A 82 10.39 4.47 4.58
C ASN A 82 9.13 4.24 3.73
N GLN A 83 9.22 3.42 2.69
CA GLN A 83 8.11 3.05 1.79
C GLN A 83 7.62 1.62 2.06
N ILE A 84 7.99 1.01 3.19
CA ILE A 84 7.68 -0.39 3.48
C ILE A 84 6.67 -0.45 4.63
N ILE A 85 5.54 -1.11 4.38
CA ILE A 85 4.63 -1.57 5.43
C ILE A 85 5.25 -2.83 6.04
N ARG A 86 5.72 -2.72 7.27
CA ARG A 86 6.23 -3.84 8.05
C ARG A 86 5.07 -4.42 8.84
N TYR A 87 4.54 -5.55 8.37
CA TYR A 87 3.41 -6.23 9.00
C TYR A 87 3.88 -7.45 9.79
N GLU A 88 3.46 -7.55 11.04
CA GLU A 88 3.65 -8.73 11.89
C GLU A 88 2.30 -9.39 12.13
N GLU A 89 2.04 -10.49 11.42
CA GLU A 89 0.82 -11.26 11.57
C GLU A 89 0.87 -12.16 12.79
N VAL A 90 -0.27 -12.28 13.48
CA VAL A 90 -0.49 -13.24 14.56
C VAL A 90 -1.34 -14.41 14.06
N LEU A 91 -0.75 -15.60 14.06
CA LEU A 91 -1.38 -16.87 13.74
C LEU A 91 -1.94 -17.56 14.99
N GLU A 92 -2.65 -18.66 14.79
CA GLU A 92 -3.07 -19.54 15.87
C GLU A 92 -1.86 -20.05 16.68
N GLY A 93 -2.05 -20.24 17.99
CA GLY A 93 -0.97 -20.65 18.88
C GLY A 93 0.10 -19.57 19.15
N ASN A 94 -0.22 -18.29 18.92
CA ASN A 94 0.69 -17.14 19.12
C ASN A 94 1.95 -17.16 18.24
N VAL A 95 1.95 -17.96 17.17
CA VAL A 95 3.02 -17.91 16.17
C VAL A 95 2.92 -16.59 15.41
N LYS A 96 4.07 -15.97 15.14
CA LYS A 96 4.12 -14.71 14.40
C LYS A 96 4.90 -14.88 13.11
N ARG A 97 4.45 -14.22 12.04
CA ARG A 97 5.21 -14.09 10.79
C ARG A 97 5.36 -12.63 10.40
N LYS A 98 6.54 -12.29 9.87
CA LYS A 98 6.84 -10.94 9.37
C LYS A 98 6.65 -10.93 7.86
N ILE A 99 5.85 -9.98 7.39
CA ILE A 99 5.59 -9.75 5.98
C ILE A 99 5.91 -8.29 5.69
N ALA A 100 6.63 -8.05 4.61
CA ALA A 100 6.94 -6.71 4.15
C ALA A 100 6.18 -6.43 2.85
N PHE A 101 5.57 -5.24 2.79
CA PHE A 101 4.92 -4.76 1.58
C PHE A 101 5.55 -3.43 1.15
N LEU A 102 5.97 -3.33 -0.10
CA LEU A 102 6.51 -2.10 -0.66
C LEU A 102 5.38 -1.23 -1.19
N ILE A 103 5.21 -0.03 -0.67
CA ILE A 103 4.27 0.98 -1.18
C ILE A 103 4.83 1.51 -2.50
N LYS A 104 4.02 1.43 -3.55
CA LYS A 104 4.31 1.96 -4.89
C LYS A 104 3.63 3.30 -5.13
N GLU A 105 2.44 3.46 -4.56
CA GLU A 105 1.66 4.68 -4.62
C GLU A 105 0.79 4.77 -3.37
N LEU A 106 0.70 5.96 -2.79
CA LEU A 106 -0.25 6.29 -1.74
C LEU A 106 -0.76 7.71 -1.96
N ASN A 107 -2.08 7.84 -2.07
CA ASN A 107 -2.79 9.11 -2.08
C ASN A 107 -4.08 9.00 -1.25
N GLN A 108 -4.92 10.03 -1.27
CA GLN A 108 -6.12 10.10 -0.43
C GLN A 108 -7.12 8.96 -0.69
N ASN A 109 -7.17 8.44 -1.91
CA ASN A 109 -8.18 7.48 -2.34
C ASN A 109 -7.58 6.13 -2.74
N GLN A 110 -6.28 6.07 -3.05
CA GLN A 110 -5.65 4.87 -3.59
C GLN A 110 -4.37 4.51 -2.84
N LEU A 111 -4.20 3.21 -2.63
CA LEU A 111 -3.01 2.58 -2.08
C LEU A 111 -2.61 1.44 -3.02
N VAL A 112 -1.40 1.52 -3.57
CA VAL A 112 -0.79 0.46 -4.39
C VAL A 112 0.43 -0.07 -3.65
N PHE A 113 0.47 -1.38 -3.40
CA PHE A 113 1.58 -2.02 -2.71
C PHE A 113 1.93 -3.38 -3.29
N GLU A 114 3.16 -3.82 -3.07
CA GLU A 114 3.71 -5.07 -3.58
C GLU A 114 4.16 -5.97 -2.44
N THR A 115 3.90 -7.28 -2.52
CA THR A 115 4.56 -8.25 -1.63
C THR A 115 6.06 -8.29 -1.94
N MET A 116 6.89 -8.47 -0.92
CA MET A 116 8.35 -8.55 -1.05
C MET A 116 8.87 -9.99 -0.94
N ASP A 117 8.09 -10.96 -1.43
CA ASP A 117 8.46 -12.38 -1.50
C ASP A 117 9.00 -12.75 -2.90
N ALA A 118 9.33 -14.04 -3.10
CA ALA A 118 9.93 -14.52 -4.34
C ALA A 118 9.00 -14.37 -5.57
N GLU A 119 7.68 -14.32 -5.35
CA GLU A 119 6.66 -14.14 -6.38
C GLU A 119 5.82 -12.89 -6.08
N PRO A 120 6.39 -11.68 -6.32
CA PRO A 120 5.76 -10.43 -5.94
C PRO A 120 4.40 -10.24 -6.63
N LYS A 121 3.41 -9.91 -5.81
CA LYS A 121 2.06 -9.53 -6.24
C LYS A 121 1.86 -8.06 -5.95
N ARG A 122 1.33 -7.31 -6.92
CA ARG A 122 0.88 -5.94 -6.76
C ARG A 122 -0.61 -5.93 -6.45
N ILE A 123 -0.97 -5.18 -5.43
CA ILE A 123 -2.33 -4.96 -4.98
C ILE A 123 -2.66 -3.48 -5.17
N THR A 124 -3.77 -3.20 -5.84
CA THR A 124 -4.37 -1.85 -5.86
C THR A 124 -5.59 -1.85 -4.96
N ALA A 125 -5.66 -0.89 -4.05
CA ALA A 125 -6.74 -0.74 -3.10
C ALA A 125 -7.29 0.69 -3.11
N GLU A 126 -8.59 0.82 -2.88
CA GLU A 126 -9.30 2.09 -2.77
C GLU A 126 -9.80 2.32 -1.35
N LYS A 127 -9.65 3.56 -0.86
CA LYS A 127 -10.12 3.94 0.47
C LYS A 127 -11.64 3.98 0.49
N ILE A 128 -12.24 3.25 1.43
CA ILE A 128 -13.68 3.31 1.69
C ILE A 128 -13.94 4.53 2.56
N LYS A 129 -14.82 5.42 2.07
CA LYS A 129 -15.28 6.61 2.79
C LYS A 129 -16.19 6.25 3.96
#